data_AF-A0A9N9RB29-F1
#
_entry.id   AF-A0A9N9RB29-F1
#
_cell.length_a   1.000
_cell.length_b   1.000
_cell.length_c   1.000
_cell.angle_alpha   90.00
_cell.angle_beta   90.00
_cell.angle_gamma   90.00
#
_symmetry.space_group_name_H-M   'P 1'
#
loop_
_entity.id
_entity.type
_entity.pdbx_description
1 polymer ?
#
loop_
_entity_poly.entity_id
_entity_poly.type
_entity_poly.pdbx_seq_one_letter_code
_entity_poly.pdbx_strand_id
1 'polypeptide(L)'
;MGYTLENCPVVYSCCGRVPLRYSCMFIAVLGVLTAALLMFIYSDAGNTTAKGLGVPYAAVKPMDFTCFVFGVLLCAGNILLLIATIYLSEALCELYVWFMLVYLLVFIVCGVALVVTMALADADKILVFVLFLIIVVYVSVSLYFTVVVANFRMTIP
;
A
#
# COMPACT_ATOMS: atom_id res chain seq x y z
N MET A 1 23.50 12.94 14.13
CA MET A 1 23.74 14.40 13.98
C MET A 1 22.43 15.00 13.48
N GLY A 2 21.75 15.79 14.32
CA GLY A 2 20.44 16.36 13.98
C GLY A 2 20.57 17.36 12.84
N TYR A 3 20.29 16.91 11.61
CA TYR A 3 20.06 17.81 10.50
C TYR A 3 18.75 18.54 10.79
N THR A 4 18.88 19.82 11.11
CA THR A 4 17.80 20.78 11.17
C THR A 4 16.89 20.60 9.96
N LEU A 5 15.60 20.35 10.23
CA LEU A 5 14.50 20.18 9.27
C LEU A 5 14.36 21.31 8.21
N GLU A 6 15.20 22.35 8.28
CA GLU A 6 15.19 23.51 7.41
C GLU A 6 15.99 23.33 6.12
N ASN A 7 16.90 22.35 6.03
CA ASN A 7 17.87 22.26 4.93
C ASN A 7 17.63 21.15 3.88
N CYS A 8 16.46 20.51 3.87
CA CYS A 8 16.05 19.65 2.74
C CYS A 8 15.09 20.40 1.81
N PRO A 9 15.60 21.16 0.81
CA PRO A 9 14.79 22.08 0.00
C PRO A 9 13.70 21.40 -0.83
N VAL A 10 13.84 20.11 -1.15
CA VAL A 10 12.90 19.40 -2.03
C VAL A 10 11.57 19.10 -1.32
N VAL A 11 11.60 18.78 -0.02
CA VAL A 11 10.39 18.41 0.75
C VAL A 11 9.68 19.63 1.33
N TYR A 12 10.43 20.69 1.65
CA TYR A 12 9.87 21.95 2.16
C TYR A 12 8.90 22.60 1.17
N SER A 13 9.08 22.36 -0.14
CA SER A 13 8.22 22.86 -1.20
C SER A 13 7.04 21.92 -1.53
N CYS A 14 7.21 20.60 -1.49
CA CYS A 14 6.15 19.63 -1.87
C CYS A 14 5.18 19.24 -0.74
N CYS A 15 5.62 19.21 0.54
CA CYS A 15 4.81 18.68 1.65
C CYS A 15 4.17 19.76 2.54
N GLY A 16 4.12 21.02 2.08
CA GLY A 16 3.32 22.08 2.70
C GLY A 16 3.44 22.19 4.21
N ARG A 17 4.65 22.41 4.76
CA ARG A 17 4.90 22.60 6.21
C ARG A 17 4.35 21.49 7.13
N VAL A 18 3.88 20.35 6.62
CA VAL A 18 3.34 19.28 7.46
C VAL A 18 4.51 18.54 8.13
N PRO A 19 4.49 18.37 9.47
CA PRO A 19 5.54 17.65 10.17
C PRO A 19 5.60 16.18 9.71
N LEU A 20 6.74 15.79 9.11
CA LEU A 20 7.01 14.48 8.49
C LEU A 20 6.65 13.27 9.38
N ARG A 21 6.83 13.41 10.70
CA ARG A 21 6.46 12.37 11.68
C ARG A 21 4.97 12.04 11.66
N TYR A 22 4.12 13.07 11.64
CA TYR A 22 2.66 12.89 11.62
C TYR A 22 2.21 12.35 10.26
N SER A 23 2.85 12.76 9.17
CA SER A 23 2.60 12.18 7.85
C SER A 23 2.91 10.68 7.81
N CYS A 24 4.04 10.24 8.40
CA CYS A 24 4.39 8.82 8.46
C CYS A 24 3.44 8.02 9.36
N MET A 25 3.00 8.58 10.49
CA MET A 25 1.97 7.96 11.33
C MET A 25 0.63 7.82 10.58
N PHE A 26 0.23 8.85 9.85
CA PHE A 26 -0.98 8.81 9.03
C PHE A 26 -0.89 7.75 7.93
N ILE A 27 0.24 7.68 7.23
CA ILE A 27 0.53 6.65 6.22
C ILE A 27 0.42 5.26 6.84
N ALA A 28 1.03 5.04 8.01
CA ALA A 28 0.98 3.75 8.70
C ALA A 28 -0.47 3.35 9.05
N VAL A 29 -1.26 4.26 9.62
CA VAL A 29 -2.66 4.00 9.97
C VAL A 29 -3.50 3.70 8.72
N LEU A 30 -3.35 4.50 7.66
CA LEU A 30 -4.07 4.30 6.41
C LEU A 30 -3.67 2.99 5.73
N GLY A 31 -2.39 2.61 5.79
CA GLY A 31 -1.89 1.33 5.32
C GLY A 31 -2.45 0.14 6.10
N VAL A 32 -2.57 0.24 7.44
CA VAL A 32 -3.21 -0.79 8.27
C VAL A 32 -4.70 -0.92 7.93
N LEU A 33 -5.42 0.19 7.74
CA LEU A 33 -6.82 0.16 7.32
C LEU A 33 -6.99 -0.49 5.94
N THR A 34 -6.12 -0.15 5.00
CA THR A 34 -6.12 -0.73 3.66
C THR A 34 -5.84 -2.24 3.70
N ALA A 35 -4.88 -2.66 4.52
CA ALA A 35 -4.57 -4.06 4.74
C ALA A 35 -5.73 -4.82 5.39
N ALA A 36 -6.40 -4.22 6.38
CA ALA A 36 -7.58 -4.78 7.03
C ALA A 36 -8.75 -4.96 6.06
N LEU A 37 -9.02 -3.98 5.21
CA LEU A 37 -10.02 -4.10 4.14
C LEU A 37 -9.68 -5.22 3.17
N LEU A 38 -8.41 -5.33 2.77
CA LEU A 38 -7.95 -6.39 1.87
C LEU A 38 -8.14 -7.78 2.52
N MET A 39 -7.69 -7.95 3.76
CA MET A 39 -7.89 -9.21 4.51
C MET A 39 -9.39 -9.52 4.68
N PHE A 40 -10.23 -8.52 4.94
CA PHE A 40 -11.67 -8.71 5.11
C PHE A 40 -12.32 -9.20 3.81
N ILE A 41 -12.09 -8.52 2.69
CA ILE A 41 -12.69 -8.87 1.38
C ILE A 41 -12.41 -10.32 0.99
N TYR A 42 -11.20 -10.81 1.26
CA TYR A 42 -10.77 -12.18 0.94
C TYR A 42 -10.95 -13.19 2.09
N SER A 43 -11.57 -12.79 3.20
CA SER A 43 -11.96 -13.70 4.29
C SER A 43 -13.35 -14.26 4.04
N ASP A 44 -13.68 -15.43 4.60
CA ASP A 44 -15.03 -16.03 4.52
C ASP A 44 -16.16 -15.05 4.89
N ALA A 45 -15.92 -14.17 5.88
CA ALA A 45 -16.88 -13.15 6.31
C ALA A 45 -17.09 -12.04 5.27
N GLY A 46 -16.02 -11.52 4.64
CA GLY A 46 -16.17 -10.53 3.57
C GLY A 46 -16.78 -11.14 2.32
N ASN A 47 -16.42 -12.37 2.02
CA ASN A 47 -16.95 -13.15 0.91
C ASN A 47 -18.47 -13.40 1.04
N THR A 48 -18.94 -13.78 2.23
CA THR A 48 -20.38 -13.90 2.53
C THR A 48 -21.10 -12.55 2.49
N THR A 49 -20.46 -11.48 2.94
CA THR A 49 -21.01 -10.11 2.85
C THR A 49 -21.10 -9.64 1.39
N ALA A 50 -20.08 -9.89 0.57
CA ALA A 50 -20.06 -9.58 -0.86
C ALA A 50 -21.12 -10.37 -1.64
N LYS A 51 -21.39 -11.62 -1.24
CA LYS A 51 -22.50 -12.42 -1.75
C LYS A 51 -23.86 -11.77 -1.42
N GLY A 52 -24.02 -11.24 -0.20
CA GLY A 52 -25.19 -10.46 0.19
C GLY A 52 -25.40 -9.18 -0.63
N LEU A 53 -24.32 -8.65 -1.22
CA LEU A 53 -24.30 -7.46 -2.08
C LEU A 53 -24.35 -7.78 -3.59
N GLY A 54 -24.43 -9.06 -3.98
CA GLY A 54 -24.61 -9.48 -5.38
C GLY A 54 -23.33 -9.58 -6.23
N VAL A 55 -22.14 -9.66 -5.63
CA VAL A 55 -20.87 -9.76 -6.38
C VAL A 55 -20.64 -11.18 -6.93
N PRO A 56 -20.36 -11.36 -8.24
CA PRO A 56 -20.16 -12.68 -8.85
C PRO A 56 -18.84 -13.34 -8.43
N TYR A 57 -18.94 -14.56 -7.90
CA TYR A 57 -17.89 -15.28 -7.16
C TYR A 57 -16.88 -16.07 -8.02
N ALA A 58 -17.13 -16.20 -9.32
CA ALA A 58 -16.41 -17.14 -10.18
C ALA A 58 -14.91 -16.81 -10.36
N ALA A 59 -14.49 -15.58 -10.03
CA ALA A 59 -13.11 -15.12 -10.14
C ALA A 59 -12.31 -15.14 -8.82
N VAL A 60 -12.95 -15.40 -7.67
CA VAL A 60 -12.39 -15.04 -6.34
C VAL A 60 -11.64 -16.20 -5.67
N LYS A 61 -12.10 -17.44 -5.89
CA LYS A 61 -11.64 -18.64 -5.17
C LYS A 61 -10.13 -18.99 -5.28
N PRO A 62 -9.44 -18.78 -6.42
CA PRO A 62 -8.01 -19.08 -6.52
C PRO A 62 -7.10 -17.95 -5.99
N MET A 63 -7.66 -16.77 -5.66
CA MET A 63 -6.89 -15.61 -5.17
C MET A 63 -7.02 -15.38 -3.66
N ASP A 64 -7.96 -16.03 -2.98
CA ASP A 64 -8.26 -15.82 -1.55
C ASP A 64 -7.02 -15.95 -0.66
N PHE A 65 -6.30 -17.07 -0.74
CA PHE A 65 -5.13 -17.30 0.13
C PHE A 65 -3.99 -16.32 -0.18
N THR A 66 -3.69 -16.11 -1.46
CA THR A 66 -2.58 -15.27 -1.91
C THR A 66 -2.84 -13.81 -1.52
N CYS A 67 -4.04 -13.28 -1.81
CA CYS A 67 -4.42 -11.92 -1.45
C CYS A 67 -4.49 -11.74 0.07
N PHE A 68 -4.97 -12.73 0.82
CA PHE A 68 -4.95 -12.68 2.28
C PHE A 68 -3.53 -12.55 2.84
N VAL A 69 -2.57 -13.36 2.35
CA VAL A 69 -1.16 -13.27 2.75
C VAL A 69 -0.57 -11.90 2.41
N PHE A 70 -0.87 -11.34 1.23
CA PHE A 70 -0.46 -9.97 0.90
C PHE A 70 -1.03 -8.93 1.87
N GLY A 71 -2.30 -9.08 2.27
CA GLY A 71 -2.92 -8.22 3.28
C GLY A 71 -2.22 -8.31 4.63
N VAL A 72 -1.89 -9.52 5.10
CA VAL A 72 -1.15 -9.73 6.35
C VAL A 72 0.24 -9.08 6.29
N LEU A 73 0.97 -9.27 5.19
CA LEU A 73 2.29 -8.66 4.99
C LEU A 73 2.22 -7.13 4.97
N LEU A 74 1.25 -6.57 4.25
CA LEU A 74 1.02 -5.13 4.20
C LEU A 74 0.68 -4.57 5.59
N CYS A 75 -0.13 -5.29 6.37
CA CYS A 75 -0.46 -4.93 7.74
C CYS A 75 0.79 -4.91 8.62
N ALA A 76 1.58 -5.99 8.58
CA ALA A 76 2.81 -6.11 9.35
C ALA A 76 3.81 -4.99 9.01
N GLY A 77 4.00 -4.70 7.72
CA GLY A 77 4.86 -3.60 7.27
C GLY A 77 4.41 -2.24 7.83
N ASN A 78 3.12 -1.93 7.77
CA ASN A 78 2.62 -0.65 8.28
C ASN A 78 2.60 -0.56 9.81
N ILE A 79 2.45 -1.68 10.54
CA ILE A 79 2.65 -1.71 12.00
C ILE A 79 4.12 -1.44 12.35
N LEU A 80 5.06 -2.05 11.63
CA LEU A 80 6.48 -1.79 11.81
C LEU A 80 6.83 -0.33 11.53
N LEU A 81 6.22 0.28 10.50
CA LEU A 81 6.35 1.72 10.26
C LEU A 81 5.82 2.55 11.43
N LEU A 82 4.65 2.19 11.99
CA LEU A 82 4.10 2.89 13.14
C LEU A 82 5.08 2.85 14.33
N ILE A 83 5.64 1.67 14.62
CA ILE A 83 6.67 1.49 15.65
C ILE A 83 7.91 2.33 15.31
N ALA A 84 8.36 2.35 14.05
CA ALA A 84 9.48 3.16 13.59
C ALA A 84 9.27 4.66 13.87
N THR A 85 8.06 5.18 13.65
CA THR A 85 7.73 6.59 13.93
C THR A 85 7.64 6.94 15.42
N ILE A 86 7.31 5.96 16.26
CA ILE A 86 7.25 6.13 17.72
C ILE A 86 8.66 6.15 18.30
N TYR A 87 9.46 5.14 17.95
CA TYR A 87 10.80 4.94 18.47
C TYR A 87 11.91 5.67 17.70
N LEU A 88 11.55 6.40 16.63
CA LEU A 88 12.51 7.07 15.74
C LEU A 88 13.60 6.11 15.27
N SER A 89 13.21 4.94 14.78
CA SER A 89 14.14 3.90 14.33
C SER A 89 14.42 4.01 12.83
N GLU A 90 15.67 4.33 12.48
CA GLU A 90 16.11 4.41 11.09
C GLU A 90 16.00 3.04 10.39
N ALA A 91 16.46 1.97 11.05
CA ALA A 91 16.47 0.62 10.50
C ALA A 91 15.06 0.11 10.16
N LEU A 92 14.06 0.41 10.99
CA LEU A 92 12.67 0.02 10.71
C LEU A 92 12.07 0.83 9.55
N CYS A 93 12.42 2.11 9.42
CA CYS A 93 12.01 2.91 8.26
C CYS A 93 12.64 2.38 6.97
N GLU A 94 13.92 2.00 7.00
CA GLU A 94 14.61 1.39 5.87
C GLU A 94 14.01 0.04 5.49
N LEU A 95 13.72 -0.82 6.48
CA LEU A 95 13.04 -2.08 6.27
C LEU A 95 11.68 -1.88 5.58
N TYR A 96 10.90 -0.89 6.02
CA TYR A 96 9.62 -0.54 5.39
C TYR A 96 9.78 -0.12 3.93
N VAL A 97 10.77 0.75 3.63
CA VAL A 97 11.01 1.21 2.26
C VAL A 97 11.34 0.03 1.33
N TRP A 98 12.26 -0.84 1.74
CA TRP A 98 12.61 -2.03 0.95
C TRP A 98 11.44 -3.00 0.81
N PHE A 99 10.71 -3.24 1.90
CA PHE A 99 9.50 -4.06 1.88
C PHE A 99 8.47 -3.51 0.87
N MET A 100 8.18 -2.21 0.90
CA MET A 100 7.21 -1.59 -0.01
C MET A 100 7.67 -1.63 -1.47
N LEU A 101 8.96 -1.45 -1.76
CA LEU A 101 9.48 -1.57 -3.13
C LEU A 101 9.27 -2.98 -3.70
N VAL A 102 9.60 -4.03 -2.92
CA VAL A 102 9.39 -5.41 -3.33
C VAL A 102 7.90 -5.72 -3.45
N TYR A 103 7.10 -5.30 -2.47
CA TYR A 103 5.64 -5.47 -2.47
C TYR A 103 5.00 -4.84 -3.71
N LEU A 104 5.37 -3.60 -4.06
CA LEU A 104 4.85 -2.90 -5.22
C LEU A 104 5.25 -3.56 -6.54
N LEU A 105 6.49 -4.04 -6.65
CA LEU A 105 6.93 -4.76 -7.84
C LEU A 105 6.10 -6.02 -8.06
N VAL A 106 5.88 -6.82 -7.01
CA VAL A 106 5.05 -8.01 -7.10
C VAL A 106 3.60 -7.65 -7.41
N PHE A 107 3.06 -6.60 -6.79
CA PHE A 107 1.71 -6.11 -7.05
C PHE A 107 1.51 -5.67 -8.51
N ILE A 108 2.48 -4.96 -9.10
CA ILE A 108 2.45 -4.56 -10.51
C ILE A 108 2.44 -5.79 -11.41
N VAL A 109 3.32 -6.77 -11.18
CA VAL A 109 3.40 -7.98 -12.01
C VAL A 109 2.08 -8.76 -11.95
N CYS A 110 1.54 -8.98 -10.74
CA CYS A 110 0.26 -9.67 -10.56
C CYS A 110 -0.92 -8.87 -11.14
N GLY A 111 -0.94 -7.56 -10.95
CA GLY A 111 -1.99 -6.67 -11.44
C GLY A 111 -2.02 -6.59 -12.96
N VAL A 112 -0.85 -6.45 -13.61
CA VAL A 112 -0.74 -6.47 -15.07
C VAL A 112 -1.15 -7.83 -15.62
N ALA A 113 -0.71 -8.93 -15.00
CA ALA A 113 -1.13 -10.27 -15.40
C ALA A 113 -2.66 -10.42 -15.34
N LEU A 114 -3.31 -9.93 -14.27
CA LEU A 114 -4.76 -9.96 -14.11
C LEU A 114 -5.49 -9.11 -15.16
N VAL A 115 -5.00 -7.89 -15.43
CA VAL A 115 -5.60 -7.02 -16.46
C VAL A 115 -5.48 -7.67 -17.84
N VAL A 116 -4.33 -8.26 -18.17
CA VAL A 116 -4.11 -8.96 -19.44
C VAL A 116 -5.00 -10.20 -19.57
N THR A 117 -5.13 -11.02 -18.54
CA THR A 117 -6.01 -12.20 -18.60
C THR A 117 -7.48 -11.81 -18.74
N MET A 118 -7.94 -10.75 -18.05
CA MET A 118 -9.30 -10.24 -18.21
C MET A 118 -9.53 -9.66 -19.61
N ALA A 119 -8.55 -8.96 -20.17
CA ALA A 119 -8.62 -8.43 -21.54
C ALA A 119 -8.68 -9.55 -22.59
N LEU A 120 -7.92 -10.63 -22.40
CA LEU A 120 -7.92 -11.79 -23.29
C LEU A 120 -9.19 -12.65 -23.16
N ALA A 121 -9.87 -12.59 -22.02
CA ALA A 121 -11.11 -13.31 -21.75
C ALA A 121 -12.38 -12.57 -22.23
N ASP A 122 -12.23 -11.52 -23.05
CA ASP A 122 -13.32 -10.66 -23.53
C ASP A 122 -14.22 -10.12 -22.40
N ALA A 123 -13.63 -9.83 -21.23
CA ALA A 123 -14.35 -9.17 -20.15
C ALA A 123 -14.77 -7.74 -20.55
N ASP A 124 -15.72 -7.16 -19.80
CA ASP A 124 -16.18 -5.79 -20.05
C ASP A 124 -15.01 -4.81 -20.05
N LYS A 125 -14.85 -4.08 -21.17
CA LYS A 125 -13.78 -3.09 -21.39
C LYS A 125 -13.77 -2.03 -20.29
N ILE A 126 -14.94 -1.67 -19.75
CA ILE A 126 -15.05 -0.69 -18.65
C ILE A 126 -14.44 -1.28 -17.39
N LEU A 127 -14.75 -2.54 -17.06
CA LEU A 127 -14.20 -3.24 -15.90
C LEU A 127 -12.66 -3.34 -15.98
N VAL A 128 -12.14 -3.75 -17.13
CA VAL A 128 -10.69 -3.88 -17.36
C VAL A 128 -9.98 -2.53 -17.21
N PHE A 129 -10.56 -1.45 -17.77
CA PHE A 129 -10.01 -0.10 -17.64
C PHE A 129 -10.03 0.41 -16.19
N VAL A 130 -11.13 0.19 -15.47
CA VAL A 130 -11.25 0.57 -14.06
C VAL A 130 -10.23 -0.18 -13.21
N LEU A 131 -10.05 -1.49 -13.42
CA LEU A 131 -9.06 -2.29 -12.70
C LEU A 131 -7.63 -1.78 -12.97
N PHE A 132 -7.30 -1.49 -14.23
CA PHE A 132 -6.02 -0.89 -14.61
C PHE A 132 -5.79 0.46 -13.90
N LEU A 133 -6.81 1.33 -13.88
CA LEU A 133 -6.72 2.64 -13.24
C LEU A 133 -6.53 2.50 -11.72
N ILE A 134 -7.21 1.56 -11.07
CA ILE A 134 -7.02 1.25 -9.64
C ILE A 134 -5.56 0.86 -9.37
N ILE A 135 -4.97 -0.03 -10.19
CA ILE A 135 -3.58 -0.46 -10.03
C ILE A 135 -2.63 0.74 -10.17
N VAL A 136 -2.80 1.57 -11.20
CA VAL A 136 -1.95 2.74 -11.44
C VAL A 136 -2.04 3.75 -10.31
N VAL A 137 -3.25 4.06 -9.84
CA VAL A 137 -3.47 5.00 -8.74
C VAL A 137 -2.87 4.46 -7.45
N TYR A 138 -3.10 3.18 -7.13
CA TYR A 138 -2.55 2.54 -5.94
C TYR A 138 -1.02 2.59 -5.93
N VAL A 139 -0.38 2.19 -7.03
CA VAL A 139 1.08 2.22 -7.16
C VAL A 139 1.63 3.64 -7.01
N SER A 140 1.00 4.63 -7.64
CA SER A 140 1.43 6.02 -7.58
C SER A 140 1.35 6.58 -6.15
N VAL A 141 0.25 6.32 -5.45
CA VAL A 141 0.05 6.75 -4.06
C VAL A 141 1.03 6.04 -3.12
N SER A 142 1.22 4.73 -3.27
CA SER A 142 2.16 3.97 -2.44
C SER A 142 3.62 4.36 -2.69
N LEU A 143 4.02 4.69 -3.92
CA LEU A 143 5.34 5.22 -4.21
C LEU A 143 5.55 6.57 -3.53
N TYR A 144 4.56 7.48 -3.62
CA TYR A 144 4.61 8.76 -2.93
C TYR A 144 4.78 8.58 -1.41
N PHE A 145 4.00 7.68 -0.79
CA PHE A 145 4.14 7.36 0.63
C PHE A 145 5.51 6.78 0.99
N THR A 146 6.05 5.90 0.14
CA THR A 146 7.39 5.32 0.32
C THR A 146 8.47 6.41 0.31
N VAL A 147 8.35 7.39 -0.60
CA VAL A 147 9.24 8.56 -0.65
C VAL A 147 9.12 9.42 0.61
N VAL A 148 7.91 9.63 1.14
CA VAL A 148 7.72 10.35 2.41
C VAL A 148 8.44 9.64 3.56
N VAL A 149 8.31 8.31 3.68
CA VAL A 149 8.98 7.53 4.72
C VAL A 149 10.51 7.54 4.55
N ALA A 150 11.00 7.40 3.32
CA ALA A 150 12.43 7.51 3.02
C ALA A 150 13.00 8.88 3.40
N ASN A 151 12.23 9.95 3.20
CA ASN A 151 12.62 11.28 3.66
C ASN A 151 12.59 11.42 5.17
N PHE A 152 11.58 10.87 5.85
CA PHE A 152 11.52 10.88 7.31
C PHE A 152 12.71 10.15 7.93
N ARG A 153 13.13 9.01 7.36
CA ARG A 153 14.34 8.30 7.78
C ARG A 153 15.56 9.23 7.85
N MET A 154 15.78 10.04 6.81
CA MET A 154 16.94 10.97 6.75
C MET A 154 16.88 12.09 7.80
N THR A 155 15.75 12.28 8.48
CA THR A 155 15.60 13.27 9.56
C THR A 155 15.80 12.70 10.96
N ILE A 156 15.96 11.38 11.09
CA ILE A 156 16.20 10.71 12.37
C ILE A 156 17.67 10.94 12.78
N PRO A 157 17.94 11.33 14.05
CA PRO A 157 19.26 11.79 14.49
C PRO A 157 20.33 10.71 14.68
#